data_AF-A0A948XS04-F1
#
_entry.id   AF-A0A948XS04-F1
#
_cell.length_a   1.000
_cell.length_b   1.000
_cell.length_c   1.000
_cell.angle_alpha   90.00
_cell.angle_beta   90.00
_cell.angle_gamma   90.00
#
_symmetry.space_group_name_H-M   'P 1'
#
loop_
_entity.id
_entity.type
_entity.pdbx_description
1 polymer ?
#
loop_
_entity_poly.entity_id
_entity_poly.type
_entity_poly.pdbx_seq_one_letter_code
_entity_poly.pdbx_strand_id
1 'polypeptide(L)'
;AGYSLTEATFRWGALRIVPCFALGCALYLVHRRGPIPFAGPVAIVSGLAVLASASLGLWDAITVLAAGGLILGLGALDNARAGVLGSKLGVYLGEISYSIYMVCAPVLLLTTNVAARLTGAEDKRFHIIVWLALVAAIPVAAMLTYHLVERPARKAMRGFADRRAARSAATKARTDSPERVLQPSETIV
;
A
#
# COMPACT_ATOMS: atom_id res chain seq x y z
N ALA A 1 -20.50 6.10 -29.51
CA ALA A 1 -19.24 5.35 -29.66
C ALA A 1 -19.00 4.55 -28.38
N GLY A 2 -19.28 3.24 -28.44
CA GLY A 2 -19.12 2.34 -27.30
C GLY A 2 -17.66 1.96 -27.14
N TYR A 3 -16.99 2.58 -26.17
CA TYR A 3 -15.70 2.09 -25.70
C TYR A 3 -15.97 0.96 -24.69
N SER A 4 -15.23 -0.15 -24.79
CA SER A 4 -15.24 -1.14 -23.72
C SER A 4 -14.72 -0.45 -22.45
N LEU A 5 -15.49 -0.49 -21.35
CA LEU A 5 -15.10 0.17 -20.08
C LEU A 5 -13.68 -0.26 -19.62
N THR A 6 -13.23 -1.42 -20.06
CA THR A 6 -11.90 -1.99 -19.81
C THR A 6 -10.78 -1.18 -20.46
N GLU A 7 -10.98 -0.61 -21.65
CA GLU A 7 -9.94 0.05 -22.43
C GLU A 7 -9.72 1.52 -22.01
N ALA A 8 -10.78 2.19 -21.56
CA ALA A 8 -10.69 3.55 -20.99
C ALA A 8 -9.90 3.56 -19.67
N THR A 9 -10.06 2.53 -18.82
CA THR A 9 -9.28 2.37 -17.59
C THR A 9 -7.83 1.97 -17.87
N PHE A 10 -7.57 1.12 -18.87
CA PHE A 10 -6.21 0.68 -19.21
C PHE A 10 -5.36 1.81 -19.82
N ARG A 11 -5.93 2.66 -20.69
CA ARG A 11 -5.17 3.70 -21.39
C ARG A 11 -4.89 4.94 -20.55
N TRP A 12 -5.79 5.30 -19.63
CA TRP A 12 -5.62 6.48 -18.76
C TRP A 12 -5.14 6.14 -17.34
N GLY A 13 -5.26 4.89 -16.91
CA GLY A 13 -4.80 4.45 -15.58
C GLY A 13 -3.30 4.63 -15.39
N ALA A 14 -2.49 4.24 -16.38
CA ALA A 14 -1.03 4.44 -16.36
C ALA A 14 -0.65 5.93 -16.21
N LEU A 15 -1.36 6.82 -16.91
CA LEU A 15 -1.11 8.26 -16.83
C LEU A 15 -1.46 8.84 -15.46
N ARG A 16 -2.44 8.27 -14.74
CA ARG A 16 -2.81 8.67 -13.37
C ARG A 16 -1.86 8.11 -12.31
N ILE A 17 -1.22 6.96 -12.56
CA ILE A 17 -0.31 6.33 -11.60
C ILE A 17 0.90 7.22 -11.31
N VAL A 18 1.51 7.83 -12.35
CA VAL A 18 2.74 8.62 -12.19
C VAL A 18 2.53 9.86 -11.30
N PRO A 19 1.50 10.71 -11.52
CA PRO A 19 1.22 11.85 -10.62
C PRO A 19 0.84 11.41 -9.20
N CYS A 20 0.04 10.35 -9.04
CA CYS A 20 -0.32 9.83 -7.72
C CYS A 20 0.91 9.31 -6.96
N PHE A 21 1.82 8.64 -7.65
CA PHE A 21 3.08 8.17 -7.07
C PHE A 21 3.98 9.35 -6.68
N ALA A 22 4.11 10.36 -7.54
CA ALA A 22 4.86 11.58 -7.25
C ALA A 22 4.29 12.33 -6.05
N LEU A 23 2.95 12.44 -5.94
CA LEU A 23 2.26 12.98 -4.78
C LEU A 23 2.60 12.18 -3.52
N GLY A 24 2.55 10.85 -3.59
CA GLY A 24 2.96 9.98 -2.48
C GLY A 24 4.40 10.22 -2.03
N CYS A 25 5.34 10.33 -2.98
CA CYS A 25 6.73 10.67 -2.67
C CYS A 25 6.87 12.05 -2.02
N ALA A 26 6.14 13.06 -2.53
CA ALA A 26 6.15 14.40 -1.96
C ALA A 26 5.63 14.41 -0.52
N LEU A 27 4.49 13.74 -0.26
CA LEU A 27 3.91 13.59 1.08
C LEU A 27 4.86 12.83 2.02
N TYR A 28 5.53 11.79 1.54
CA TYR A 28 6.54 11.07 2.32
C TYR A 28 7.71 11.98 2.73
N LEU A 29 8.21 12.81 1.80
CA LEU A 29 9.27 13.77 2.11
C LEU A 29 8.80 14.83 3.12
N VAL A 30 7.55 15.29 3.02
CA VAL A 30 6.94 16.20 4.00
C VAL A 30 6.88 15.55 5.38
N HIS A 31 6.35 14.33 5.46
CA HIS A 31 6.27 13.58 6.71
C HIS A 31 7.64 13.35 7.36
N ARG A 32 8.68 13.10 6.55
CA ARG A 32 10.04 12.87 7.05
C ARG A 32 10.75 14.14 7.54
N ARG A 33 10.29 15.34 7.15
CA ARG A 33 10.92 16.62 7.56
C ARG A 33 10.62 17.00 9.02
N GLY A 34 9.55 16.48 9.60
CA GLY A 34 9.20 16.79 10.99
C GLY A 34 7.75 16.44 11.35
N PRO A 35 7.37 16.62 12.62
CA PRO A 35 6.01 16.36 13.08
C PRO A 35 5.03 17.31 12.38
N ILE A 36 3.87 16.77 12.00
CA ILE A 36 2.83 17.53 11.33
C ILE A 36 1.93 18.13 12.41
N PRO A 37 1.84 19.47 12.51
CA PRO A 37 0.93 20.09 13.47
C PRO A 37 -0.51 19.71 13.12
N PHE A 38 -1.32 19.41 14.13
CA PHE A 38 -2.74 19.07 13.98
C PHE A 38 -3.03 17.84 13.08
N ALA A 39 -2.17 16.81 13.13
CA ALA A 39 -2.35 15.56 12.37
C ALA A 39 -3.75 14.93 12.48
N GLY A 40 -4.35 14.95 13.68
CA GLY A 40 -5.71 14.46 13.93
C GLY A 40 -6.80 15.22 13.15
N PRO A 41 -6.93 16.55 13.36
CA PRO A 41 -7.84 17.38 12.56
C PRO A 41 -7.61 17.26 11.05
N VAL A 42 -6.35 17.20 10.60
CA VAL A 42 -6.03 17.01 9.18
C VAL A 42 -6.59 15.68 8.67
N ALA A 43 -6.43 14.58 9.41
CA ALA A 43 -7.00 13.29 9.03
C ALA A 43 -8.53 13.33 8.97
N ILE A 44 -9.20 13.95 9.94
CA ILE A 44 -10.67 14.06 9.98
C ILE A 44 -11.18 14.89 8.80
N VAL A 45 -10.66 16.09 8.61
CA VAL A 45 -11.08 16.99 7.53
C VAL A 45 -10.83 16.35 6.17
N SER A 46 -9.67 15.73 6.00
CA SER A 46 -9.34 15.02 4.75
C SER A 46 -10.25 13.82 4.52
N GLY A 47 -10.60 13.06 5.56
CA GLY A 47 -11.52 11.92 5.47
C GLY A 47 -12.95 12.37 5.10
N LEU A 48 -13.44 13.45 5.72
CA LEU A 48 -14.72 14.04 5.35
C LEU A 48 -14.70 14.58 3.91
N ALA A 49 -13.59 15.19 3.47
CA ALA A 49 -13.44 15.65 2.11
C ALA A 49 -13.43 14.49 1.10
N VAL A 50 -12.80 13.36 1.42
CA VAL A 50 -12.87 12.13 0.59
C VAL A 50 -14.31 11.64 0.49
N LEU A 51 -15.04 11.55 1.61
CA LEU A 51 -16.43 11.12 1.60
C LEU A 51 -17.32 12.07 0.79
N ALA A 52 -17.23 13.39 1.04
CA ALA A 52 -18.01 14.39 0.34
C ALA A 52 -17.70 14.40 -1.16
N SER A 53 -16.42 14.35 -1.53
CA SER A 53 -16.02 14.32 -2.95
C SER A 53 -16.50 13.07 -3.67
N ALA A 54 -16.38 11.89 -3.05
CA ALA A 54 -16.86 10.64 -3.60
C ALA A 54 -18.39 10.61 -3.72
N SER A 55 -19.12 11.09 -2.71
CA SER A 55 -20.59 11.09 -2.71
C SER A 55 -21.20 12.09 -3.68
N LEU A 56 -20.57 13.24 -3.89
CA LEU A 56 -21.05 14.30 -4.79
C LEU A 56 -20.52 14.14 -6.23
N GLY A 57 -19.68 13.12 -6.48
CA GLY A 57 -19.06 12.92 -7.80
C GLY A 57 -18.16 14.08 -8.21
N LEU A 58 -17.46 14.70 -7.26
CA LEU A 58 -16.52 15.78 -7.54
C LEU A 58 -15.34 15.28 -8.36
N TRP A 59 -14.56 16.22 -8.88
CA TRP A 59 -13.40 15.90 -9.70
C TRP A 59 -12.41 14.97 -8.99
N ASP A 60 -12.02 13.86 -9.64
CA ASP A 60 -11.12 12.83 -9.11
C ASP A 60 -9.87 13.40 -8.42
N ALA A 61 -9.30 14.49 -8.94
CA ALA A 61 -8.11 15.12 -8.37
C ALA A 61 -8.35 15.61 -6.93
N ILE A 62 -9.55 16.09 -6.61
CA ILE A 62 -9.93 16.53 -5.26
C ILE A 62 -9.93 15.33 -4.32
N THR A 63 -10.54 14.22 -4.73
CA THR A 63 -10.56 12.97 -3.95
C THR A 63 -9.15 12.44 -3.71
N VAL A 64 -8.28 12.48 -4.73
CA VAL A 64 -6.88 12.04 -4.62
C VAL A 64 -6.08 12.93 -3.67
N LEU A 65 -6.22 14.26 -3.77
CA LEU A 65 -5.54 15.19 -2.87
C LEU A 65 -6.03 15.04 -1.43
N ALA A 66 -7.34 14.90 -1.23
CA ALA A 66 -7.94 14.64 0.07
C ALA A 66 -7.47 13.29 0.65
N ALA A 67 -7.41 12.23 -0.18
CA ALA A 67 -6.86 10.95 0.24
C ALA A 67 -5.38 11.06 0.63
N GLY A 68 -4.59 11.86 -0.10
CA GLY A 68 -3.21 12.18 0.25
C GLY A 68 -3.10 12.87 1.61
N GLY A 69 -3.93 13.87 1.87
CA GLY A 69 -4.01 14.55 3.17
C GLY A 69 -4.43 13.61 4.30
N LEU A 70 -5.36 12.70 4.04
CA LEU A 70 -5.81 11.68 4.98
C LEU A 70 -4.65 10.73 5.35
N ILE A 71 -3.93 10.22 4.35
CA ILE A 71 -2.76 9.35 4.57
C ILE A 71 -1.67 10.08 5.36
N LEU A 72 -1.41 11.35 5.02
CA LEU A 72 -0.41 12.16 5.71
C LEU A 72 -0.79 12.41 7.17
N GLY A 73 -2.06 12.76 7.44
CA GLY A 73 -2.57 12.98 8.79
C GLY A 73 -2.55 11.70 9.64
N LEU A 74 -3.00 10.58 9.08
CA LEU A 74 -2.95 9.27 9.74
C LEU A 74 -1.52 8.79 10.00
N GLY A 75 -0.61 8.98 9.05
CA GLY A 75 0.80 8.62 9.20
C GLY A 75 1.53 9.44 10.26
N ALA A 76 1.09 10.66 10.53
CA ALA A 76 1.66 11.54 11.56
C ALA A 76 1.02 11.39 12.95
N LEU A 77 -0.03 10.58 13.09
CA LEU A 77 -0.63 10.28 14.38
C LEU A 77 0.21 9.26 15.16
N ASP A 78 0.32 9.48 16.47
CA ASP A 78 1.02 8.54 17.35
C ASP A 78 0.21 7.24 17.50
N ASN A 79 0.87 6.12 17.27
CA ASN A 79 0.28 4.79 17.32
C ASN A 79 -0.20 4.43 18.74
N ALA A 80 0.34 5.07 19.78
CA ALA A 80 -0.16 4.94 21.15
C ALA A 80 -1.63 5.35 21.31
N ARG A 81 -2.16 6.20 20.40
CA ARG A 81 -3.55 6.68 20.40
C ARG A 81 -4.48 5.89 19.48
N ALA A 82 -4.00 4.83 18.83
CA ALA A 82 -4.74 4.10 17.81
C ALA A 82 -5.87 3.19 18.35
N GLY A 83 -5.94 2.94 19.66
CA GLY A 83 -7.02 2.21 20.31
C GLY A 83 -7.31 0.85 19.65
N VAL A 84 -8.58 0.58 19.31
CA VAL A 84 -9.02 -0.67 18.69
C VAL A 84 -8.42 -0.88 17.29
N LEU A 85 -8.22 0.20 16.51
CA LEU A 85 -7.62 0.11 15.17
C LEU A 85 -6.13 -0.25 15.24
N GLY A 86 -5.45 0.15 16.31
CA GLY A 86 -4.06 -0.25 16.59
C GLY A 86 -3.90 -1.64 17.20
N SER A 87 -5.01 -2.34 17.52
CA SER A 87 -4.96 -3.68 18.09
C SER A 87 -4.40 -4.70 17.08
N LYS A 88 -3.87 -5.83 17.57
CA LYS A 88 -3.36 -6.92 16.70
C LYS A 88 -4.41 -7.39 15.69
N LEU A 89 -5.69 -7.41 16.09
CA LEU A 89 -6.79 -7.81 15.22
C LEU A 89 -7.10 -6.73 14.17
N GLY A 90 -7.12 -5.45 14.57
CA GLY A 90 -7.35 -4.33 13.64
C GLY A 90 -6.27 -4.26 12.55
N VAL A 91 -5.01 -4.40 12.93
CA VAL A 91 -3.88 -4.46 12.00
C VAL A 91 -4.00 -5.69 11.08
N TYR A 92 -4.34 -6.86 11.62
CA TYR A 92 -4.53 -8.08 10.82
C TYR A 92 -5.65 -7.95 9.79
N LEU A 93 -6.78 -7.35 10.19
CA LEU A 93 -7.90 -7.08 9.28
C LEU A 93 -7.49 -6.11 8.16
N GLY A 94 -6.69 -5.09 8.48
CA GLY A 94 -6.13 -4.15 7.51
C GLY A 94 -5.11 -4.78 6.56
N GLU A 95 -4.31 -5.73 7.03
CA GLU A 95 -3.38 -6.46 6.17
C GLU A 95 -4.13 -7.42 5.22
N ILE A 96 -5.16 -8.12 5.70
CA ILE A 96 -6.00 -8.96 4.85
C ILE A 96 -6.75 -8.14 3.80
N SER A 97 -7.25 -6.96 4.13
CA SER A 97 -8.02 -6.14 3.18
C SER A 97 -7.18 -5.74 1.96
N TYR A 98 -5.88 -5.50 2.16
CA TYR A 98 -4.94 -5.28 1.07
C TYR A 98 -4.77 -6.52 0.19
N SER A 99 -4.61 -7.70 0.77
CA SER A 99 -4.51 -8.95 0.02
C SER A 99 -5.80 -9.27 -0.75
N ILE A 100 -6.96 -9.02 -0.15
CA ILE A 100 -8.28 -9.15 -0.82
C ILE A 100 -8.31 -8.26 -2.05
N TYR A 101 -7.94 -6.99 -1.93
CA TYR A 101 -7.92 -6.06 -3.05
C TYR A 101 -7.04 -6.56 -4.22
N MET A 102 -5.84 -7.06 -3.92
CA MET A 102 -4.92 -7.55 -4.95
C MET A 102 -5.38 -8.86 -5.61
N VAL A 103 -6.05 -9.73 -4.86
CA VAL A 103 -6.50 -11.05 -5.34
C VAL A 103 -7.87 -10.99 -6.02
N CYS A 104 -8.67 -9.95 -5.75
CA CYS A 104 -10.03 -9.80 -6.26
C CYS A 104 -10.10 -9.85 -7.80
N ALA A 105 -9.30 -9.03 -8.50
CA ALA A 105 -9.34 -8.99 -9.96
C ALA A 105 -8.85 -10.29 -10.63
N PRO A 106 -7.71 -10.90 -10.23
CA PRO A 106 -7.30 -12.20 -10.75
C PRO A 106 -8.31 -13.31 -10.50
N VAL A 107 -8.90 -13.40 -9.30
CA VAL A 107 -9.88 -14.44 -8.96
C VAL A 107 -11.16 -14.23 -9.77
N LEU A 108 -11.64 -13.00 -9.90
CA LEU A 108 -12.79 -12.69 -10.75
C LEU A 108 -12.55 -13.13 -12.20
N LEU A 109 -11.37 -12.82 -12.75
CA LEU A 109 -11.01 -13.21 -14.11
C LEU A 109 -10.90 -14.73 -14.26
N LEU A 110 -10.26 -15.41 -13.31
CA LEU A 110 -10.07 -16.85 -13.37
C LEU A 110 -11.41 -17.60 -13.24
N THR A 111 -12.21 -17.26 -12.23
CA THR A 111 -13.50 -17.92 -11.97
C THR A 111 -14.47 -17.70 -13.13
N THR A 112 -14.55 -16.50 -13.70
CA THR A 112 -15.43 -16.23 -14.84
C THR A 112 -14.98 -16.95 -16.11
N ASN A 113 -13.67 -17.02 -16.39
CA ASN A 113 -13.14 -17.77 -17.53
C ASN A 113 -13.33 -19.28 -17.39
N VAL A 114 -13.08 -19.85 -16.20
CA VAL A 114 -13.30 -21.27 -15.93
C VAL A 114 -14.79 -21.61 -16.04
N ALA A 115 -15.66 -20.79 -15.45
CA ALA A 115 -17.10 -20.98 -15.55
C ALA A 115 -17.58 -20.94 -17.01
N ALA A 116 -17.13 -19.97 -17.81
CA ALA A 116 -17.47 -19.87 -19.23
C ALA A 116 -17.00 -21.11 -20.03
N ARG A 117 -15.81 -21.63 -19.73
CA ARG A 117 -15.29 -22.86 -20.38
C ARG A 117 -16.08 -24.12 -20.01
N LEU A 118 -16.57 -24.21 -18.76
CA LEU A 118 -17.28 -25.39 -18.28
C LEU A 118 -18.77 -25.40 -18.66
N THR A 119 -19.41 -24.23 -18.74
CA THR A 119 -20.84 -24.14 -19.06
C THR A 119 -21.13 -24.01 -20.55
N GLY A 120 -20.13 -23.70 -21.39
CA GLY A 120 -20.30 -23.50 -22.83
C GLY A 120 -21.24 -22.33 -23.19
N ALA A 121 -21.67 -21.54 -22.21
CA ALA A 121 -22.66 -20.48 -22.37
C ALA A 121 -21.94 -19.13 -22.54
N GLU A 122 -22.17 -18.48 -23.68
CA GLU A 122 -21.74 -17.08 -23.94
C GLU A 122 -22.54 -16.06 -23.10
N ASP A 123 -23.67 -16.47 -22.53
CA ASP A 123 -24.52 -15.61 -21.73
C ASP A 123 -23.92 -15.37 -20.33
N LYS A 124 -23.52 -14.11 -20.10
CA LYS A 124 -23.02 -13.52 -18.85
C LYS A 124 -24.05 -13.50 -17.70
N ARG A 125 -24.97 -14.46 -17.66
CA ARG A 125 -25.87 -14.73 -16.52
C ARG A 125 -25.33 -15.96 -15.81
N PHE A 126 -24.21 -15.78 -15.12
CA PHE A 126 -23.63 -16.83 -14.29
C PHE A 126 -24.67 -17.31 -13.27
N HIS A 127 -24.92 -18.63 -13.22
CA HIS A 127 -25.76 -19.26 -12.22
C HIS A 127 -25.33 -18.84 -10.81
N ILE A 128 -26.29 -18.75 -9.88
CA ILE A 128 -26.05 -18.37 -8.46
C ILE A 128 -24.89 -19.14 -7.81
N ILE A 129 -24.66 -20.39 -8.26
CA ILE A 129 -23.57 -21.26 -7.81
C ILE A 129 -22.19 -20.66 -8.14
N VAL A 130 -22.01 -20.07 -9.31
CA VAL A 130 -20.73 -19.43 -9.70
C VAL A 130 -20.49 -18.16 -8.89
N TRP A 131 -21.55 -17.40 -8.61
CA TRP A 131 -21.47 -16.23 -7.74
C TRP A 131 -21.14 -16.60 -6.28
N LEU A 132 -21.76 -17.65 -5.75
CA LEU A 132 -21.44 -18.20 -4.42
C LEU A 132 -20.00 -18.71 -4.37
N ALA A 133 -19.56 -19.45 -5.39
CA ALA A 133 -18.19 -19.93 -5.50
C ALA A 133 -17.19 -18.76 -5.56
N LEU A 134 -17.51 -17.70 -6.30
CA LEU A 134 -16.68 -16.49 -6.39
C LEU A 134 -16.57 -15.78 -5.04
N VAL A 135 -17.71 -15.54 -4.37
CA VAL A 135 -17.76 -14.89 -3.05
C VAL A 135 -17.00 -15.69 -2.00
N ALA A 136 -17.06 -17.02 -2.06
CA ALA A 136 -16.27 -17.90 -1.18
C ALA A 136 -14.78 -17.96 -1.56
N ALA A 137 -14.45 -17.94 -2.85
CA ALA A 137 -13.08 -18.08 -3.34
C ALA A 137 -12.21 -16.85 -3.03
N ILE A 138 -12.77 -15.63 -3.09
CA ILE A 138 -12.03 -14.39 -2.84
C ILE A 138 -11.36 -14.37 -1.45
N PRO A 139 -12.09 -14.56 -0.31
CA PRO A 139 -11.47 -14.53 1.01
C PRO A 139 -10.49 -15.69 1.22
N VAL A 140 -10.79 -16.90 0.69
CA VAL A 140 -9.90 -18.05 0.80
C VAL A 140 -8.59 -17.81 0.05
N ALA A 141 -8.67 -17.36 -1.20
CA ALA A 141 -7.51 -17.05 -2.03
C ALA A 141 -6.70 -15.88 -1.44
N ALA A 142 -7.36 -14.87 -0.89
CA ALA A 142 -6.71 -13.76 -0.19
C ALA A 142 -5.96 -14.24 1.05
N MET A 143 -6.57 -15.09 1.88
CA MET A 143 -5.91 -15.67 3.06
C MET A 143 -4.69 -16.52 2.69
N LEU A 144 -4.80 -17.37 1.65
CA LEU A 144 -3.68 -18.17 1.15
C LEU A 144 -2.54 -17.28 0.67
N THR A 145 -2.82 -16.32 -0.20
CA THR A 145 -1.81 -15.45 -0.79
C THR A 145 -1.13 -14.58 0.25
N TYR A 146 -1.90 -14.05 1.22
CA TYR A 146 -1.36 -13.27 2.33
C TYR A 146 -0.36 -14.07 3.17
N HIS A 147 -0.72 -15.29 3.57
CA HIS A 147 0.14 -16.11 4.43
C HIS A 147 1.34 -16.71 3.70
N LEU A 148 1.18 -17.10 2.44
CA LEU A 148 2.21 -17.79 1.67
C LEU A 148 3.20 -16.86 0.98
N VAL A 149 2.76 -15.67 0.56
CA VAL A 149 3.57 -14.77 -0.26
C VAL A 149 3.77 -13.43 0.44
N GLU A 150 2.69 -12.75 0.81
CA GLU A 150 2.78 -11.36 1.24
C GLU A 150 3.49 -11.20 2.59
N ARG A 151 3.09 -11.97 3.60
CA ARG A 151 3.68 -11.94 4.94
C ARG A 151 5.16 -12.33 4.96
N PRO A 152 5.61 -13.42 4.29
CA PRO A 152 7.03 -13.75 4.26
C PRO A 152 7.85 -12.73 3.45
N ALA A 153 7.35 -12.25 2.31
CA ALA A 153 8.03 -11.23 1.52
C ALA A 153 8.20 -9.91 2.29
N ARG A 154 7.14 -9.44 2.97
CA ARG A 154 7.17 -8.24 3.80
C ARG A 154 8.19 -8.37 4.94
N LYS A 155 8.25 -9.55 5.60
CA LYS A 155 9.24 -9.83 6.64
C LYS A 155 10.66 -9.84 6.09
N ALA A 156 10.88 -10.44 4.91
CA ALA A 156 12.18 -10.48 4.26
C ALA A 156 12.67 -9.07 3.90
N MET A 157 11.82 -8.24 3.25
CA MET A 157 12.19 -6.87 2.86
C MET A 157 12.53 -5.99 4.06
N ARG A 158 11.76 -6.06 5.15
CA ARG A 158 12.08 -5.34 6.40
C ARG A 158 13.45 -5.76 6.95
N GLY A 159 13.71 -7.07 7.01
CA GLY A 159 15.01 -7.59 7.42
C GLY A 159 16.18 -7.13 6.54
N PHE A 160 15.99 -7.02 5.23
CA PHE A 160 17.01 -6.46 4.32
C PHE A 160 17.26 -4.97 4.57
N ALA A 161 16.20 -4.19 4.79
CA ALA A 161 16.31 -2.76 5.10
C ALA A 161 17.06 -2.53 6.43
N ASP A 162 16.72 -3.29 7.48
CA ASP A 162 17.35 -3.18 8.80
C ASP A 162 18.84 -3.55 8.74
N ARG A 163 19.19 -4.63 8.04
CA ARG A 163 20.58 -5.03 7.80
C ARG A 163 21.38 -3.98 7.05
N ARG A 164 20.78 -3.33 6.04
CA ARG A 164 21.42 -2.26 5.27
C ARG A 164 21.63 -1.01 6.12
N ALA A 165 20.66 -0.64 6.96
CA ALA A 165 20.77 0.48 7.88
C ALA A 165 21.88 0.25 8.92
N ALA A 166 21.93 -0.94 9.53
CA ALA A 166 22.97 -1.32 10.48
C ALA A 166 24.37 -1.29 9.84
N ARG A 167 24.51 -1.78 8.60
CA ARG A 167 25.78 -1.74 7.86
C ARG A 167 26.22 -0.31 7.54
N SER A 168 25.30 0.56 7.12
CA SER A 168 25.61 1.97 6.88
C SER A 168 26.02 2.70 8.16
N ALA A 169 25.37 2.42 9.29
CA ALA A 169 25.72 2.98 10.59
C ALA A 169 27.11 2.51 11.06
N ALA A 170 27.43 1.22 10.92
CA ALA A 170 28.75 0.68 11.22
C ALA A 170 29.86 1.27 10.35
N THR A 171 29.61 1.47 9.05
CA THR A 171 30.54 2.17 8.15
C THR A 171 30.76 3.62 8.59
N LYS A 172 29.70 4.35 8.96
CA LYS A 172 29.81 5.73 9.43
C LYS A 172 30.62 5.82 10.74
N ALA A 173 30.36 4.95 11.70
CA ALA A 173 31.12 4.88 12.96
C ALA A 173 32.61 4.53 12.76
N ARG A 174 32.92 3.69 11.76
CA ARG A 174 34.31 3.36 11.40
C ARG A 174 35.05 4.53 10.73
N THR A 175 34.33 5.38 9.99
CA THR A 175 34.90 6.59 9.38
C THR A 175 35.08 7.71 10.40
N ASP A 176 34.21 7.81 11.40
CA ASP A 176 34.31 8.78 12.52
C ASP A 176 35.23 8.33 13.66
N SER A 177 35.85 7.14 13.58
CA SER A 177 36.77 6.65 14.62
C SER A 177 38.10 7.42 14.59
N PRO A 178 38.48 8.11 15.69
CA PRO A 178 39.62 9.03 15.73
C PRO A 178 41.01 8.38 15.66
N GLU A 179 41.10 7.04 15.69
CA GLU A 179 42.38 6.31 15.78
C GLU A 179 43.26 6.34 14.52
N ARG A 180 42.80 6.87 13.38
CA ARG A 180 43.59 6.84 12.14
C ARG A 180 44.37 8.12 11.81
N VAL A 181 44.35 9.14 12.66
CA VAL A 181 45.01 10.42 12.36
C VAL A 181 46.44 10.51 12.92
N LEU A 182 46.85 9.71 13.91
CA LEU A 182 48.19 9.87 14.52
C LEU A 182 48.79 8.54 15.01
N GLN A 183 49.26 7.70 14.10
CA GLN A 183 50.43 6.87 14.39
C GLN A 183 51.48 7.14 13.31
N PRO A 184 52.44 8.05 13.55
CA PRO A 184 53.66 8.07 12.78
C PRO A 184 54.43 6.79 13.10
N SER A 185 54.77 6.05 12.06
CA SER A 185 55.70 4.94 12.08
C SER A 185 57.00 5.33 12.77
N GLU A 186 57.39 4.59 13.81
CA GLU A 186 58.80 4.53 14.17
C GLU A 186 59.59 3.97 12.98
N THR A 187 60.58 4.71 12.50
CA THR A 187 61.94 4.20 12.16
C THR A 187 62.81 5.32 11.60
N ILE A 188 64.12 5.20 11.87
CA ILE A 188 65.28 6.02 11.45
C ILE A 188 65.66 7.11 12.47
N VAL A 189 66.49 6.79 13.46
CA VAL A 189 67.97 6.78 13.44
C VAL A 189 68.48 5.82 14.51
#